data_AF-A0A957CJL6-F1
#
_entry.id   AF-A0A957CJL6-F1
#
_cell.length_a   1.000
_cell.length_b   1.000
_cell.length_c   1.000
_cell.angle_alpha   90.00
_cell.angle_beta   90.00
_cell.angle_gamma   90.00
#
_symmetry.space_group_name_H-M   'P 1'
#
loop_
_entity.id
_entity.type
_entity.pdbx_description
1 polymer ?
#
loop_
_entity_poly.entity_id
_entity_poly.type
_entity_poly.pdbx_seq_one_letter_code
_entity_poly.pdbx_strand_id
1 'polypeptide(L)'
;MNAFLKMTWTELKLTLREPMGSFFTLIFPVMLLVLFGSIFGNEPSSFLGGYGQVDLSVPGYIGMIIGTVGMLGIPITLSNYREQGILRRYRATPIQPGIVLWSQVAVNVLMTLLGIGLLVLVAGLFYDLRIPSATFAVIPAIFIA
;
A
#
# COMPACT_ATOMS: atom_id res chain seq x y z
N MET A 1 3.19 -3.02 -28.14
CA MET A 1 2.85 -3.04 -26.70
C MET A 1 3.86 -2.16 -25.98
N ASN A 2 3.42 -1.01 -25.46
CA ASN A 2 4.28 0.11 -25.03
C ASN A 2 5.26 -0.34 -23.93
N ALA A 3 6.54 0.02 -24.06
CA ALA A 3 7.62 -0.41 -23.17
C ALA A 3 7.32 -0.15 -21.68
N PHE A 4 6.61 0.94 -21.38
CA PHE A 4 6.13 1.30 -20.05
C PHE A 4 5.27 0.21 -19.40
N LEU A 5 4.25 -0.31 -20.10
CA LEU A 5 3.33 -1.34 -19.58
C LEU A 5 4.06 -2.65 -19.24
N LYS A 6 5.03 -3.06 -20.06
CA LYS A 6 5.85 -4.26 -19.77
C LYS A 6 6.73 -4.06 -18.55
N MET A 7 7.26 -2.85 -18.35
CA MET A 7 8.07 -2.51 -17.17
C MET A 7 7.22 -2.51 -15.91
N THR A 8 6.11 -1.77 -15.88
CA THR A 8 5.18 -1.74 -14.73
C THR A 8 4.71 -3.14 -14.35
N TRP A 9 4.40 -3.99 -15.34
CA TRP A 9 3.99 -5.38 -15.06
C TRP A 9 5.10 -6.25 -14.47
N THR A 10 6.33 -6.08 -14.95
CA THR A 10 7.49 -6.80 -14.41
C THR A 10 7.78 -6.38 -12.98
N GLU A 11 7.79 -5.06 -12.73
CA GLU A 11 7.99 -4.49 -11.40
C GLU A 11 6.89 -4.93 -10.43
N LEU A 12 5.61 -4.90 -10.85
CA LEU A 12 4.50 -5.37 -10.01
C LEU A 12 4.68 -6.84 -9.60
N LYS A 13 5.09 -7.70 -10.54
CA LYS A 13 5.38 -9.11 -10.24
C LYS A 13 6.57 -9.27 -9.31
N LEU A 14 7.60 -8.45 -9.45
CA LEU A 14 8.77 -8.49 -8.58
C LEU A 14 8.39 -8.07 -7.15
N THR A 15 7.62 -7.00 -7.00
CA THR A 15 7.13 -6.54 -5.69
C THR A 15 6.25 -7.60 -5.02
N LEU A 16 5.34 -8.23 -5.76
CA LEU A 16 4.51 -9.34 -5.23
C LEU A 16 5.34 -10.59 -4.88
N ARG A 17 6.50 -10.78 -5.51
CA ARG A 17 7.42 -11.88 -5.24
C ARG A 17 8.42 -11.57 -4.13
N GLU A 18 8.46 -10.34 -3.64
CA GLU A 18 9.18 -9.94 -2.43
C GLU A 18 8.27 -10.16 -1.22
N PRO A 19 8.37 -11.32 -0.54
CA PRO A 19 7.36 -11.76 0.42
C PRO A 19 7.30 -10.83 1.63
N MET A 20 8.44 -10.27 2.05
CA MET A 20 8.49 -9.35 3.20
C MET A 20 7.77 -8.04 2.90
N GLY A 21 8.08 -7.38 1.77
CA GLY A 21 7.46 -6.10 1.41
C GLY A 21 5.96 -6.23 1.17
N SER A 22 5.54 -7.29 0.46
CA SER A 22 4.13 -7.56 0.19
C SER A 22 3.34 -7.90 1.46
N PHE A 23 3.94 -8.67 2.38
CA PHE A 23 3.30 -9.02 3.64
C PHE A 23 2.99 -7.79 4.50
N PHE A 24 3.98 -6.92 4.73
CA PHE A 24 3.78 -5.74 5.58
C PHE A 24 2.86 -4.70 4.94
N THR A 25 2.79 -4.65 3.62
CA THR A 25 1.94 -3.69 2.90
C THR A 25 0.49 -4.17 2.78
N LEU A 26 0.27 -5.46 2.51
CA LEU A 26 -1.06 -5.99 2.18
C LEU A 26 -1.69 -6.79 3.32
N ILE A 27 -0.91 -7.66 3.96
CA ILE A 27 -1.43 -8.66 4.90
C ILE A 27 -1.46 -8.09 6.31
N PHE A 28 -0.39 -7.42 6.75
CA PHE A 28 -0.25 -6.95 8.12
C PHE A 28 -1.34 -5.94 8.56
N PRO A 29 -1.68 -4.89 7.79
CA PRO A 29 -2.77 -3.97 8.16
C PRO A 29 -4.11 -4.67 8.31
N VAL A 30 -4.40 -5.63 7.43
CA VAL A 30 -5.67 -6.36 7.38
C VAL A 30 -5.73 -7.37 8.52
N MET A 31 -4.60 -8.02 8.83
CA MET A 31 -4.47 -8.88 9.98
C MET A 31 -4.72 -8.11 11.28
N LEU A 32 -4.15 -6.92 11.44
CA LEU A 32 -4.41 -6.07 12.60
C LEU A 32 -5.88 -5.69 12.67
N LEU A 33 -6.50 -5.33 11.55
CA LEU A 33 -7.92 -5.00 11.50
C LEU A 33 -8.79 -6.16 11.96
N VAL A 34 -8.55 -7.38 11.47
CA VAL A 34 -9.32 -8.57 11.88
C VAL A 34 -9.06 -8.93 13.35
N LEU A 35 -7.81 -8.85 13.79
CA LEU A 35 -7.43 -9.13 15.18
C LEU A 35 -8.09 -8.13 16.14
N PHE A 36 -7.97 -6.83 15.88
CA PHE A 36 -8.53 -5.82 16.75
C PHE A 36 -10.04 -5.70 16.61
N GLY A 37 -10.59 -5.89 15.42
CA GLY A 37 -12.03 -5.94 15.20
C GLY A 37 -12.66 -7.15 15.90
N SER A 38 -12.02 -8.32 15.92
CA SER A 38 -12.55 -9.49 16.62
C SER A 38 -12.46 -9.39 18.14
N ILE A 39 -11.43 -8.72 18.66
CA ILE A 39 -11.23 -8.52 20.11
C ILE A 39 -12.16 -7.42 20.65
N PHE A 40 -12.21 -6.28 19.97
CA PHE A 40 -12.89 -5.08 20.46
C PHE A 40 -14.28 -4.85 19.86
N GLY A 41 -14.63 -5.55 18.79
CA GLY A 41 -15.87 -5.35 18.05
C GLY A 41 -15.92 -3.99 17.32
N ASN A 42 -17.05 -3.71 16.68
CA ASN A 42 -17.34 -2.40 16.09
C ASN A 42 -18.62 -1.76 16.67
N GLU A 43 -19.00 -2.14 17.88
CA GLU A 43 -20.18 -1.58 18.52
C GLU A 43 -19.93 -0.11 18.94
N PRO A 44 -20.83 0.82 18.57
CA PRO A 44 -20.73 2.21 18.99
C PRO A 44 -20.75 2.33 20.51
N SER A 45 -19.64 2.79 21.10
CA SER A 45 -19.58 3.01 22.56
C SER A 45 -19.54 4.50 22.89
N SER A 46 -20.15 4.88 24.02
CA SER A 46 -20.10 6.25 24.53
C SER A 46 -18.67 6.69 24.89
N PHE A 47 -17.79 5.73 25.22
CA PHE A 47 -16.36 5.96 25.45
C PHE A 47 -15.61 6.38 24.17
N LEU A 48 -16.01 5.87 23.01
CA LEU A 48 -15.42 6.19 21.70
C LEU A 48 -16.16 7.32 20.97
N GLY A 49 -16.99 8.08 21.67
CA GLY A 49 -17.74 9.21 21.07
C GLY A 49 -18.83 8.79 20.08
N GLY A 50 -19.35 7.56 20.19
CA GLY A 50 -20.37 7.03 19.29
C GLY A 50 -19.84 6.36 18.02
N TYR A 51 -18.53 6.16 17.92
CA TYR A 51 -17.88 5.38 16.87
C TYR A 51 -17.48 3.99 17.37
N GLY A 52 -17.37 3.02 16.47
CA GLY A 52 -16.80 1.71 16.80
C GLY A 52 -15.27 1.73 16.77
N GLN A 53 -14.63 0.74 17.41
CA GLN A 53 -13.16 0.66 17.46
C GLN A 53 -12.53 0.50 16.07
N VAL A 54 -13.21 -0.21 15.15
CA VAL A 54 -12.74 -0.38 13.77
C VAL A 54 -12.81 0.95 13.01
N ASP A 55 -13.86 1.74 13.23
CA ASP A 55 -14.02 3.05 12.58
C ASP A 55 -12.87 4.02 12.91
N LEU A 56 -12.35 3.97 14.14
CA LEU A 56 -11.22 4.80 14.59
C LEU A 56 -9.85 4.24 14.16
N SER A 57 -9.74 2.92 14.02
CA SER A 57 -8.46 2.25 13.73
C SER A 57 -8.13 2.24 12.24
N VAL A 58 -9.15 2.19 11.37
CA VAL A 58 -9.00 2.12 9.91
C VAL A 58 -8.16 3.26 9.31
N PRO A 59 -8.37 4.55 9.67
CA PRO A 59 -7.51 5.64 9.19
C PRO A 59 -6.04 5.45 9.59
N GLY A 60 -5.78 4.93 10.80
CA GLY A 60 -4.43 4.62 11.27
C GLY A 60 -3.75 3.54 10.43
N TYR A 61 -4.49 2.48 10.07
CA TYR A 61 -3.97 1.43 9.20
C TYR A 61 -3.75 1.89 7.75
N ILE A 62 -4.60 2.80 7.23
CA ILE A 62 -4.35 3.44 5.93
C ILE A 62 -3.04 4.24 5.97
N GLY A 63 -2.83 5.03 7.02
CA GLY A 63 -1.57 5.76 7.24
C GLY A 63 -0.37 4.82 7.31
N MET A 64 -0.52 3.66 7.97
CA MET A 64 0.50 2.63 8.00
C MET A 64 0.83 2.08 6.61
N ILE A 65 -0.17 1.73 5.79
CA ILE A 65 0.05 1.24 4.41
C ILE A 65 0.86 2.26 3.61
N ILE A 66 0.45 3.53 3.65
CA ILE A 66 1.13 4.62 2.94
C ILE A 66 2.57 4.77 3.44
N GLY A 67 2.77 4.78 4.76
CA GLY A 67 4.09 4.89 5.38
C GLY A 67 5.00 3.72 5.01
N THR A 68 4.49 2.48 5.05
CA THR A 68 5.24 1.28 4.69
C THR A 68 5.62 1.28 3.21
N VAL A 69 4.71 1.61 2.29
CA VAL A 69 5.04 1.66 0.85
C VAL A 69 6.02 2.79 0.53
N GLY A 70 5.81 3.99 1.07
CA GLY A 70 6.69 5.13 0.83
C GLY A 70 8.08 4.96 1.45
N MET A 71 8.15 4.54 2.72
CA MET A 71 9.41 4.44 3.46
C MET A 71 10.16 3.13 3.24
N LEU A 72 9.50 1.99 3.00
CA LEU A 72 10.19 0.71 2.77
C LEU A 72 10.29 0.38 1.28
N GLY A 73 9.26 0.69 0.49
CA GLY A 73 9.22 0.33 -0.93
C GLY A 73 10.36 0.94 -1.73
N ILE A 74 10.61 2.25 -1.59
CA ILE A 74 11.64 2.98 -2.34
C ILE A 74 13.07 2.58 -1.95
N PRO A 75 13.48 2.56 -0.66
CA PRO A 75 14.85 2.21 -0.32
C PRO A 75 15.16 0.72 -0.52
N ILE A 76 14.21 -0.20 -0.33
CA ILE A 76 14.44 -1.63 -0.59
C ILE A 76 14.69 -1.87 -2.08
N THR A 77 13.84 -1.32 -2.94
CA THR A 77 14.01 -1.44 -4.40
C THR A 77 15.29 -0.75 -4.87
N LEU A 78 15.62 0.43 -4.34
CA LEU A 78 16.85 1.14 -4.67
C LEU A 78 18.11 0.40 -4.16
N SER A 79 18.05 -0.21 -2.98
CA SER A 79 19.14 -1.03 -2.43
C SER A 79 19.36 -2.28 -3.27
N ASN A 80 18.28 -2.99 -3.63
CA ASN A 80 18.34 -4.13 -4.54
C ASN A 80 18.95 -3.76 -5.91
N TYR A 81 18.57 -2.61 -6.48
CA TYR A 81 19.17 -2.14 -7.74
C TYR A 81 20.64 -1.76 -7.62
N ARG A 82 21.07 -1.28 -6.44
CA ARG A 82 22.48 -1.01 -6.15
C ARG A 82 23.27 -2.30 -6.00
N GLU A 83 22.76 -3.27 -5.26
CA GLU A 83 23.40 -4.58 -5.06
C GLU A 83 23.55 -5.37 -6.35
N GLN A 84 22.52 -5.35 -7.21
CA GLN A 84 22.54 -6.09 -8.48
C GLN A 84 23.31 -5.37 -9.60
N GLY A 85 23.87 -4.19 -9.34
CA GLY A 85 24.60 -3.39 -10.34
C GLY A 85 23.74 -2.97 -11.54
N ILE A 86 22.42 -3.05 -11.42
CA ILE A 86 21.44 -2.82 -12.50
C ILE A 86 21.52 -1.38 -13.01
N LEU A 87 21.88 -0.41 -12.15
CA LEU A 87 22.11 0.98 -12.55
C LEU A 87 23.22 1.13 -13.61
N ARG A 88 24.24 0.25 -13.61
CA ARG A 88 25.29 0.21 -14.65
C ARG A 88 24.79 -0.46 -15.94
N ARG A 89 23.87 -1.42 -15.84
CA ARG A 89 23.28 -2.17 -16.96
C ARG A 89 22.17 -1.39 -17.68
N TYR A 90 21.40 -0.56 -16.98
CA TYR A 90 20.42 0.33 -17.58
C TYR A 90 21.04 1.43 -18.46
N ARG A 91 22.29 1.84 -18.18
CA ARG A 91 23.05 2.75 -19.08
C ARG A 91 23.45 2.10 -20.41
N ALA A 92 23.49 0.76 -20.48
CA ALA A 92 23.88 0.02 -21.68
C ALA A 92 22.68 -0.47 -22.50
N THR A 93 21.44 -0.23 -22.04
CA THR A 93 20.21 -0.59 -22.75
C THR A 93 19.50 0.68 -23.26
N PRO A 94 18.75 0.60 -24.38
CA PRO A 94 18.06 1.75 -24.97
C PRO A 94 16.82 2.20 -24.19
N ILE A 95 16.76 1.94 -22.87
CA ILE A 95 15.63 2.29 -22.02
C ILE A 95 15.94 3.61 -21.30
N GLN A 96 15.11 4.62 -21.56
CA GLN A 96 15.23 5.93 -20.91
C GLN A 96 15.06 5.78 -19.37
N PRO A 97 15.97 6.31 -18.54
CA PRO A 97 15.90 6.18 -17.08
C PRO A 97 14.58 6.68 -16.46
N GLY A 98 13.93 7.66 -17.10
CA GLY A 98 12.63 8.19 -16.65
C GLY A 98 11.50 7.15 -16.70
N ILE A 99 11.52 6.22 -17.66
CA ILE A 99 10.48 5.19 -17.78
C ILE A 99 10.53 4.23 -16.57
N VAL A 100 11.72 3.92 -16.06
CA VAL A 100 11.92 3.05 -14.89
C VAL A 100 11.35 3.72 -13.64
N LEU A 101 11.71 4.98 -13.40
CA LEU A 101 11.19 5.76 -12.27
C LEU A 101 9.67 5.86 -12.29
N TRP A 102 9.07 6.21 -13.44
CA TRP A 102 7.62 6.30 -13.56
C TRP A 102 6.93 4.95 -13.41
N SER A 103 7.53 3.86 -13.89
CA SER A 103 6.98 2.52 -13.70
C SER A 103 6.98 2.09 -12.23
N GLN A 104 8.00 2.49 -11.48
CA GLN A 104 8.14 2.17 -10.06
C GLN A 104 7.17 2.98 -9.19
N VAL A 105 7.01 4.28 -9.48
CA VAL A 105 5.97 5.12 -8.87
C VAL A 105 4.59 4.52 -9.15
N ALA A 106 4.31 4.12 -10.39
CA ALA A 106 3.04 3.49 -10.74
C ALA A 106 2.79 2.18 -9.96
N VAL A 107 3.83 1.36 -9.74
CA VAL A 107 3.71 0.13 -8.95
C VAL A 107 3.48 0.42 -7.46
N ASN A 108 4.17 1.40 -6.88
CA ASN A 108 3.95 1.80 -5.49
C ASN A 108 2.52 2.32 -5.29
N VAL A 109 2.04 3.19 -6.20
CA VAL A 109 0.66 3.68 -6.16
C VAL A 109 -0.33 2.52 -6.28
N LEU A 110 -0.10 1.58 -7.20
CA LEU A 110 -0.94 0.38 -7.34
C LEU A 110 -0.93 -0.47 -6.06
N MET A 111 0.21 -0.67 -5.42
CA MET A 111 0.32 -1.43 -4.17
C MET A 111 -0.40 -0.75 -3.02
N THR A 112 -0.26 0.56 -2.87
CA THR A 112 -1.00 1.34 -1.86
C THR A 112 -2.50 1.24 -2.11
N LEU A 113 -2.95 1.38 -3.36
CA LEU A 113 -4.36 1.25 -3.73
C LEU A 113 -4.90 -0.16 -3.44
N LEU A 114 -4.13 -1.19 -3.76
CA LEU A 114 -4.50 -2.58 -3.47
C LEU A 114 -4.59 -2.83 -1.96
N GLY A 115 -3.62 -2.34 -1.18
CA GLY A 115 -3.63 -2.49 0.29
C GLY A 115 -4.82 -1.79 0.93
N ILE A 116 -5.07 -0.53 0.57
CA ILE A 116 -6.21 0.23 1.07
C ILE A 116 -7.52 -0.43 0.64
N GLY A 117 -7.64 -0.83 -0.63
CA GLY A 117 -8.82 -1.49 -1.16
C GLY A 117 -9.12 -2.80 -0.42
N LEU A 118 -8.10 -3.62 -0.17
CA LEU A 118 -8.25 -4.88 0.56
C LEU A 118 -8.65 -4.63 2.02
N LEU A 119 -8.06 -3.63 2.67
CA LEU A 119 -8.42 -3.23 4.03
C LEU A 119 -9.88 -2.79 4.12
N VAL A 120 -10.32 -1.87 3.25
CA VAL A 120 -11.69 -1.35 3.24
C VAL A 120 -12.69 -2.46 2.93
N LEU A 121 -12.36 -3.37 2.00
CA LEU A 121 -13.22 -4.51 1.65
C LEU A 121 -13.44 -5.45 2.84
N VAL A 122 -12.37 -5.85 3.54
CA VAL A 122 -12.47 -6.71 4.73
C VAL A 122 -13.25 -6.00 5.83
N ALA A 123 -12.95 -4.73 6.04
CA ALA A 123 -13.59 -3.97 7.10
C ALA A 123 -15.09 -3.74 6.83
N GLY A 124 -15.48 -3.52 5.57
CA GLY A 124 -16.88 -3.42 5.17
C GLY A 124 -17.64 -4.75 5.27
N LEU A 125 -17.03 -5.88 4.89
CA LEU A 125 -17.69 -7.19 4.93
C LEU A 125 -17.87 -7.75 6.35
N PHE A 126 -16.90 -7.51 7.24
CA PHE A 126 -16.88 -8.14 8.57
C PHE A 126 -17.37 -7.24 9.71
N TYR A 127 -17.29 -5.91 9.57
CA TYR A 127 -17.49 -4.98 10.71
C TYR A 127 -18.51 -3.86 10.48
N ASP A 128 -19.26 -3.87 9.37
CA ASP A 128 -20.34 -2.91 9.06
C ASP A 128 -19.90 -1.45 9.31
N LEU A 129 -18.81 -1.08 8.65
CA LEU A 129 -18.11 0.20 8.86
C LEU A 129 -19.03 1.39 8.61
N ARG A 130 -19.23 2.21 9.64
CA ARG A 130 -19.88 3.52 9.50
C ARG A 130 -18.85 4.49 9.00
N ILE A 131 -18.57 4.41 7.69
CA ILE A 131 -17.55 5.22 7.00
C ILE A 131 -17.66 6.68 7.46
N PRO A 132 -16.76 7.18 8.33
CA PRO A 132 -16.69 8.60 8.61
C PRO A 132 -16.27 9.28 7.32
N SER A 133 -16.77 10.49 7.07
CA SER A 133 -16.60 11.33 5.88
C SER A 133 -15.15 11.68 5.46
N ALA A 134 -14.15 10.94 5.97
CA ALA A 134 -12.73 10.99 5.63
C ALA A 134 -12.37 10.17 4.37
N THR A 135 -13.34 9.55 3.68
CA THR A 135 -13.14 8.92 2.35
C THR A 135 -12.45 9.85 1.36
N PHE A 136 -12.62 11.17 1.50
CA PHE A 136 -11.96 12.19 0.67
C PHE A 136 -10.49 12.46 1.04
N ALA A 137 -10.02 12.09 2.23
CA ALA A 137 -8.64 12.28 2.66
C ALA A 137 -7.67 11.23 2.07
N VAL A 138 -8.19 10.14 1.50
CA VAL A 138 -7.39 9.13 0.78
C VAL A 138 -6.79 9.70 -0.51
N ILE A 139 -7.49 10.65 -1.15
CA ILE A 139 -7.07 11.27 -2.42
C ILE A 139 -5.77 12.09 -2.26
N PRO A 140 -5.63 13.03 -1.30
CA PRO A 140 -4.39 13.79 -1.15
C PRO A 140 -3.20 12.93 -0.69
N ALA A 141 -3.44 11.86 0.07
CA ALA A 141 -2.36 10.97 0.50
C ALA A 141 -1.73 10.17 -0.65
N ILE A 142 -2.50 9.88 -1.71
CA ILE A 142 -2.01 9.25 -2.95
C ILE A 142 -1.07 10.16 -3.74
N PHE A 143 -1.22 11.49 -3.63
CA PHE A 143 -0.35 12.45 -4.33
C PHE A 143 0.95 12.78 -3.57
N ILE A 144 1.04 12.43 -2.28
CA ILE A 144 2.20 12.72 -1.41
C ILE A 144 3.17 11.52 -1.35
N ALA A 145 2.71 10.30 -1.67
CA ALA A 145 3.53 9.08 -1.74
C ALA A 145 4.24 8.92 -3.09
#